data_AF-X8CTS2-F1
#
_entry.id   AF-X8CTS2-F1
#
_cell.length_a   1.000
_cell.length_b   1.000
_cell.length_c   1.000
_cell.angle_alpha   90.00
_cell.angle_beta   90.00
_cell.angle_gamma   90.00
#
_symmetry.space_group_name_H-M   'P 1'
#
loop_
_entity.id
_entity.type
_entity.pdbx_description
1 polymer ?
#
loop_
_entity_poly.entity_id
_entity_poly.type
_entity_poly.pdbx_seq_one_letter_code
_entity_poly.pdbx_strand_id
1 'polypeptide(L)'
;MKPAELAAVVSSVLYESRGGDGPGAAFAADAPTQPLRQALQQTSRLSMALRADEQTHRIAPSREPDDGFVNVIYRWARTGDLAAALAAADPAGSGSPLLAGDFVRWCRQALDLLDQVRNAAPDAEVRATAKRAINDIRRGVVAVDAG
;
A
#
# COMPACT_ATOMS: atom_id res chain seq x y z
N MET A 1 5.95 10.04 10.04
CA MET A 1 6.05 8.79 9.24
C MET A 1 7.01 9.02 8.08
N LYS A 2 7.86 8.04 7.72
CA LYS A 2 8.86 8.15 6.63
C LYS A 2 8.24 7.89 5.25
N PRO A 3 8.89 8.29 4.14
CA PRO A 3 8.34 8.13 2.78
C PRO A 3 7.92 6.69 2.42
N ALA A 4 8.80 5.70 2.65
CA ALA A 4 8.49 4.30 2.38
C ALA A 4 7.36 3.74 3.26
N GLU A 5 7.22 4.24 4.49
CA GLU A 5 6.11 3.87 5.38
C GLU A 5 4.79 4.44 4.85
N LEU A 6 4.77 5.70 4.39
CA LEU A 6 3.59 6.31 3.77
C LEU A 6 3.15 5.55 2.52
N ALA A 7 4.08 5.21 1.63
CA ALA A 7 3.81 4.38 0.45
C ALA A 7 3.15 3.05 0.81
N ALA A 8 3.65 2.40 1.86
CA ALA A 8 3.12 1.13 2.34
C ALA A 8 1.68 1.25 2.85
N VAL A 9 1.38 2.25 3.70
CA VAL A 9 0.00 2.50 4.16
C VAL A 9 -0.94 2.83 3.01
N VAL A 10 -0.50 3.66 2.06
CA VAL A 10 -1.31 4.01 0.88
C VAL A 10 -1.60 2.78 0.02
N SER A 11 -0.66 1.84 -0.08
CA SER A 11 -0.90 0.63 -0.86
C SER A 11 -1.99 -0.26 -0.27
N SER A 12 -2.19 -0.28 1.06
CA SER A 12 -3.16 -1.18 1.67
C SER A 12 -4.61 -0.81 1.39
N VAL A 13 -4.90 0.47 1.10
CA VAL A 13 -6.25 0.91 0.73
C VAL A 13 -6.58 0.73 -0.76
N LEU A 14 -5.58 0.34 -1.58
CA LEU A 14 -5.71 0.17 -3.03
C LEU A 14 -5.59 -1.28 -3.44
N TYR A 15 -4.65 -2.01 -2.84
CA TYR A 15 -4.25 -3.34 -3.25
C TYR A 15 -5.40 -4.34 -3.13
N GLU A 16 -5.43 -5.28 -4.06
CA GLU A 16 -6.40 -6.38 -4.11
C GLU A 16 -5.68 -7.69 -4.39
N SER A 17 -5.67 -8.57 -3.39
CA SER A 17 -5.23 -9.94 -3.56
C SER A 17 -6.13 -10.69 -4.54
N ARG A 18 -5.52 -11.53 -5.39
CA ARG A 18 -6.27 -12.40 -6.30
C ARG A 18 -7.17 -13.34 -5.49
N GLY A 19 -8.49 -13.30 -5.73
CA GLY A 19 -9.47 -14.13 -5.02
C GLY A 19 -10.49 -13.36 -4.18
N GLY A 20 -10.31 -12.04 -4.01
CA GLY A 20 -11.36 -11.02 -3.86
C GLY A 20 -12.29 -11.00 -2.63
N ASP A 21 -12.69 -12.16 -2.09
CA ASP A 21 -13.86 -12.24 -1.19
C ASP A 21 -13.54 -12.77 0.22
N GLY A 22 -12.26 -13.03 0.53
CA GLY A 22 -11.81 -13.44 1.86
C GLY A 22 -11.33 -12.25 2.70
N PRO A 23 -11.32 -12.34 4.05
CA PRO A 23 -10.74 -11.31 4.90
C PRO A 23 -9.31 -11.03 4.43
N GLY A 24 -9.05 -9.77 4.05
CA GLY A 24 -7.74 -9.32 3.62
C GLY A 24 -6.72 -9.75 4.67
N ALA A 25 -5.64 -10.39 4.23
CA ALA A 25 -4.72 -11.00 5.17
C ALA A 25 -4.11 -9.88 6.04
N ALA A 26 -4.57 -9.80 7.28
CA ALA A 26 -4.24 -8.71 8.20
C ALA A 26 -2.81 -8.90 8.72
N PHE A 27 -1.84 -8.56 7.89
CA PHE A 27 -0.41 -8.71 8.15
C PHE A 27 0.20 -7.49 8.85
N ALA A 28 -0.58 -6.60 9.47
CA ALA A 28 -0.01 -5.55 10.32
C ALA A 28 1.02 -6.12 11.33
N ALA A 29 0.88 -7.40 11.72
CA ALA A 29 1.84 -8.15 12.54
C ALA A 29 3.26 -8.24 11.94
N ASP A 30 3.42 -8.18 10.61
CA ASP A 30 4.71 -8.32 9.92
C ASP A 30 5.23 -6.98 9.36
N ALA A 31 4.58 -5.87 9.72
CA ALA A 31 5.01 -4.54 9.30
C ALA A 31 6.48 -4.26 9.73
N PRO A 32 7.35 -3.79 8.80
CA PRO A 32 8.80 -3.65 9.02
C PRO A 32 9.21 -2.65 10.10
N THR A 33 8.31 -1.72 10.45
CA THR A 33 8.56 -0.71 11.49
C THR A 33 7.34 -0.55 12.38
N GLN A 34 7.56 -0.13 13.62
CA GLN A 34 6.49 0.14 14.57
C GLN A 34 5.55 1.28 14.12
N PRO A 35 6.02 2.42 13.56
CA PRO A 35 5.13 3.45 13.04
C PRO A 35 4.24 2.97 11.90
N LEU A 36 4.76 2.15 10.98
CA LEU A 36 3.99 1.59 9.88
C LEU A 36 2.89 0.65 10.41
N ARG A 37 3.24 -0.23 11.36
CA ARG A 37 2.26 -1.11 12.04
C ARG A 37 1.11 -0.33 12.66
N GLN A 38 1.43 0.73 13.39
CA GLN A 38 0.43 1.57 14.06
C GLN A 38 -0.48 2.25 13.03
N ALA A 39 0.08 2.76 11.93
CA ALA A 39 -0.69 3.38 10.87
C ALA A 39 -1.65 2.39 10.19
N LEU A 40 -1.20 1.18 9.85
CA LEU A 40 -2.06 0.13 9.28
C LEU A 40 -3.21 -0.27 10.21
N GLN A 41 -2.93 -0.41 11.51
CA GLN A 41 -3.96 -0.68 12.52
C GLN A 41 -4.98 0.48 12.63
N GLN A 42 -4.53 1.72 12.55
CA GLN A 42 -5.42 2.89 12.54
C GLN A 42 -6.27 2.92 11.27
N THR A 43 -5.70 2.64 10.10
CA THR A 43 -6.42 2.54 8.83
C THR A 43 -7.49 1.43 8.87
N SER A 44 -7.14 0.24 9.38
CA SER A 44 -8.10 -0.87 9.54
C SER A 44 -9.24 -0.50 10.50
N ARG A 45 -8.94 0.13 11.64
CA ARG A 45 -9.98 0.61 12.58
C ARG A 45 -10.92 1.63 11.95
N LEU A 46 -10.38 2.58 11.19
CA LEU A 46 -11.19 3.58 10.48
C LEU A 46 -12.08 2.92 9.42
N SER A 47 -11.55 1.94 8.68
CA SER A 47 -12.34 1.16 7.72
C SER A 47 -13.48 0.39 8.39
N MET A 48 -13.23 -0.22 9.55
CA MET A 48 -14.28 -0.94 10.29
C MET A 48 -15.38 0.02 10.78
N ALA A 49 -15.00 1.19 11.28
CA ALA A 49 -15.97 2.22 11.69
C ALA A 49 -16.81 2.71 10.50
N LEU A 50 -16.15 3.01 9.38
CA LEU A 50 -16.84 3.43 8.14
C LEU A 50 -17.83 2.36 7.66
N ARG A 51 -17.42 1.09 7.65
CA ARG A 51 -18.29 -0.03 7.26
C ARG A 51 -19.48 -0.22 8.19
N ALA A 52 -19.30 0.01 9.49
CA ALA A 52 -20.40 -0.02 10.45
C ALA A 52 -21.42 1.09 10.15
N ASP A 53 -20.95 2.30 9.86
CA ASP A 53 -21.81 3.42 9.47
C ASP A 53 -22.52 3.14 8.14
N GLU A 54 -21.81 2.62 7.14
CA GLU A 54 -22.40 2.19 5.86
C GLU A 54 -23.52 1.16 6.08
N GLN A 55 -23.31 0.18 6.96
CA GLN A 55 -24.33 -0.81 7.31
C GLN A 55 -25.55 -0.16 7.97
N THR A 56 -25.35 0.76 8.92
CA THR A 56 -26.43 1.53 9.55
C THR A 56 -27.26 2.31 8.52
N HIS A 57 -26.60 2.84 7.50
CA HIS A 57 -27.24 3.60 6.41
C HIS A 57 -27.68 2.74 5.21
N ARG A 58 -27.52 1.41 5.27
CA ARG A 58 -27.85 0.46 4.18
C ARG A 58 -27.12 0.75 2.86
N ILE A 59 -25.90 1.27 2.95
CA ILE A 59 -24.98 1.45 1.83
C ILE A 59 -24.19 0.14 1.66
N ALA A 60 -23.85 -0.21 0.43
CA ALA A 60 -22.97 -1.35 0.16
C ALA A 60 -21.60 -1.12 0.85
N PRO A 61 -21.14 -2.00 1.74
CA PRO A 61 -19.92 -1.76 2.50
C PRO A 61 -18.68 -1.62 1.59
N SER A 62 -17.89 -0.59 1.83
CA SER A 62 -16.60 -0.35 1.17
C SER A 62 -15.62 -1.47 1.49
N ARG A 63 -14.82 -1.91 0.51
CA ARG A 63 -13.82 -2.98 0.69
C ARG A 63 -12.87 -2.70 1.86
N GLU A 64 -12.47 -3.74 2.57
CA GLU A 64 -11.46 -3.64 3.63
C GLU A 64 -10.04 -3.42 3.05
N PRO A 65 -9.16 -2.70 3.77
CA PRO A 65 -7.75 -2.62 3.42
C PRO A 65 -7.10 -4.01 3.34
N ASP A 66 -6.19 -4.18 2.37
CA ASP A 66 -5.43 -5.40 2.13
C ASP A 66 -3.93 -5.11 2.26
N ASP A 67 -3.30 -5.69 3.28
CA ASP A 67 -1.89 -5.44 3.59
C ASP A 67 -0.92 -6.23 2.67
N GLY A 68 -1.41 -7.03 1.72
CA GLY A 68 -0.61 -7.95 0.90
C GLY A 68 0.50 -7.30 0.06
N PHE A 69 0.42 -6.00 -0.22
CA PHE A 69 1.45 -5.26 -0.98
C PHE A 69 2.33 -4.34 -0.11
N VAL A 70 2.01 -4.20 1.18
CA VAL A 70 2.68 -3.29 2.13
C VAL A 70 4.19 -3.56 2.19
N ASN A 71 4.58 -4.82 2.37
CA ASN A 71 5.98 -5.21 2.47
C ASN A 71 6.73 -5.04 1.14
N VAL A 72 6.06 -5.34 0.04
CA VAL A 72 6.60 -5.23 -1.31
C VAL A 72 6.95 -3.78 -1.63
N ILE A 73 5.98 -2.86 -1.50
CA ILE A 73 6.19 -1.45 -1.83
C ILE A 73 7.12 -0.77 -0.83
N TYR A 74 7.09 -1.15 0.46
CA TYR A 74 8.03 -0.64 1.46
C TYR A 74 9.47 -1.00 1.08
N ARG A 75 9.72 -2.27 0.73
CA ARG A 75 11.04 -2.75 0.32
C ARG A 75 11.49 -2.01 -0.95
N TRP A 76 10.62 -1.94 -1.95
CA TRP A 76 10.89 -1.24 -3.20
C TRP A 76 11.24 0.23 -2.97
N ALA A 77 10.43 0.98 -2.23
CA ALA A 77 10.66 2.40 -1.94
C ALA A 77 11.94 2.64 -1.13
N ARG A 78 12.37 1.67 -0.30
CA ARG A 78 13.64 1.78 0.43
C ARG A 78 14.88 1.45 -0.39
N THR A 79 14.84 0.43 -1.25
CA THR A 79 16.05 -0.14 -1.85
C THR A 79 16.14 0.00 -3.36
N GLY A 80 15.00 0.07 -4.05
CA GLY A 80 14.95 0.05 -5.53
C GLY A 80 15.35 -1.30 -6.13
N ASP A 81 15.36 -2.36 -5.32
CA ASP A 81 15.67 -3.73 -5.74
C ASP A 81 14.38 -4.50 -6.01
N LEU A 82 14.15 -4.82 -7.29
CA LEU A 82 12.95 -5.52 -7.74
C LEU A 82 12.90 -6.96 -7.21
N ALA A 83 14.03 -7.67 -7.23
CA ALA A 83 14.07 -9.06 -6.79
C ALA A 83 13.76 -9.16 -5.30
N ALA A 84 14.35 -8.27 -4.50
CA ALA A 84 14.06 -8.20 -3.07
C ALA A 84 12.61 -7.76 -2.76
N ALA A 85 12.02 -6.89 -3.59
CA ALA A 85 10.62 -6.48 -3.43
C ALA A 85 9.65 -7.62 -3.75
N LEU A 86 9.86 -8.35 -4.85
CA LEU A 86 9.01 -9.50 -5.23
C LEU A 86 9.12 -10.63 -4.21
N ALA A 87 10.31 -10.89 -3.66
CA ALA A 87 10.50 -11.87 -2.60
C ALA A 87 9.75 -11.52 -1.30
N ALA A 88 9.42 -10.24 -1.09
CA ALA A 88 8.65 -9.80 0.07
C ALA A 88 7.13 -10.05 -0.07
N ALA A 89 6.64 -10.43 -1.25
CA ALA A 89 5.23 -10.73 -1.48
C ALA A 89 4.82 -12.11 -0.95
N ASP A 90 5.75 -13.05 -0.88
CA ASP A 90 5.53 -14.40 -0.37
C ASP A 90 6.76 -14.90 0.40
N PRO A 91 7.01 -14.37 1.61
CA PRO A 91 8.18 -14.75 2.40
C PRO A 91 8.15 -16.21 2.87
N ALA A 92 6.97 -16.85 2.89
CA ALA A 92 6.78 -18.25 3.30
C ALA A 92 6.72 -19.24 2.13
N GLY A 93 6.61 -18.77 0.88
CA GLY A 93 6.50 -19.61 -0.32
C GLY A 93 5.17 -20.37 -0.44
N SER A 94 4.13 -19.93 0.29
CA SER A 94 2.86 -20.65 0.40
C SER A 94 1.75 -20.10 -0.52
N GLY A 95 2.04 -19.03 -1.27
CA GLY A 95 1.07 -18.27 -2.03
C GLY A 95 1.31 -18.25 -3.55
N SER A 96 0.47 -17.48 -4.25
CA SER A 96 0.73 -17.17 -5.66
C SER A 96 1.76 -16.04 -5.74
N PRO A 97 2.90 -16.24 -6.42
CA PRO A 97 3.93 -15.21 -6.50
C PRO A 97 3.39 -13.97 -7.24
N LEU A 98 3.69 -12.80 -6.70
CA LEU A 98 3.40 -11.53 -7.36
C LEU A 98 4.16 -11.45 -8.70
N LEU A 99 3.41 -11.28 -9.79
CA LEU A 99 4.01 -11.14 -11.12
C LEU A 99 4.61 -9.74 -11.30
N ALA A 100 5.70 -9.64 -12.06
CA ALA A 100 6.37 -8.36 -12.33
C ALA A 100 5.42 -7.31 -12.98
N GLY A 101 4.51 -7.74 -13.85
CA GLY A 101 3.50 -6.85 -14.44
C GLY A 101 2.50 -6.30 -13.41
N ASP A 102 2.04 -7.15 -12.49
CA ASP A 102 1.15 -6.72 -11.41
C ASP A 102 1.88 -5.79 -10.44
N PHE A 103 3.15 -6.06 -10.15
CA PHE A 103 4.00 -5.16 -9.35
C PHE A 103 4.04 -3.75 -9.95
N VAL A 104 4.32 -3.62 -11.25
CA VAL A 104 4.37 -2.30 -11.92
C VAL A 104 2.99 -1.63 -11.89
N ARG A 105 1.91 -2.39 -12.14
CA ARG A 105 0.53 -1.88 -12.08
C ARG A 105 0.21 -1.30 -10.71
N TRP A 106 0.48 -2.04 -9.63
CA TRP A 106 0.21 -1.57 -8.26
C TRP A 106 1.10 -0.39 -7.86
N CYS A 107 2.36 -0.35 -8.31
CA CYS A 107 3.21 0.82 -8.12
C CYS A 107 2.61 2.08 -8.76
N ARG A 108 2.04 1.99 -9.97
CA ARG A 108 1.38 3.14 -10.61
C ARG A 108 0.18 3.63 -9.82
N GLN A 109 -0.70 2.73 -9.40
CA GLN A 109 -1.85 3.12 -8.59
C GLN A 109 -1.43 3.77 -7.27
N ALA A 110 -0.37 3.27 -6.63
CA ALA A 110 0.20 3.90 -5.45
C ALA A 110 0.79 5.28 -5.74
N LEU A 111 1.45 5.48 -6.89
CA LEU A 111 1.94 6.79 -7.32
C LEU A 111 0.78 7.79 -7.50
N ASP A 112 -0.32 7.36 -8.11
CA ASP A 112 -1.49 8.19 -8.33
C ASP A 112 -2.15 8.61 -7.01
N LEU A 113 -2.37 7.67 -6.08
CA LEU A 113 -2.93 8.01 -4.77
C LEU A 113 -1.97 8.86 -3.92
N LEU A 114 -0.65 8.61 -3.98
CA LEU A 114 0.33 9.48 -3.32
C LEU A 114 0.31 10.90 -3.89
N ASP A 115 0.07 11.07 -5.19
CA ASP A 115 -0.08 12.38 -5.81
C ASP A 115 -1.33 13.10 -5.30
N GLN A 116 -2.45 12.38 -5.19
CA GLN A 116 -3.68 12.89 -4.58
C GLN A 116 -3.46 13.29 -3.11
N VAL A 117 -2.77 12.46 -2.32
CA VAL A 117 -2.39 12.80 -0.93
C VAL A 117 -1.53 14.06 -0.89
N ARG A 118 -0.54 14.18 -1.78
CA ARG A 118 0.31 15.37 -1.87
C ARG A 118 -0.50 16.63 -2.19
N ASN A 119 -1.52 16.52 -3.04
CA ASN A 119 -2.30 17.68 -3.48
C ASN A 119 -3.39 18.07 -2.47
N ALA A 120 -3.97 17.10 -1.75
CA ALA A 120 -5.08 17.31 -0.82
C ALA A 120 -4.65 17.53 0.64
N ALA A 121 -3.48 17.06 1.05
CA ALA A 121 -3.08 17.12 2.46
C ALA A 121 -2.90 18.58 2.96
N PRO A 122 -3.57 18.97 4.06
CA PRO A 122 -3.41 20.31 4.64
C PRO A 122 -2.03 20.51 5.27
N ASP A 123 -1.45 19.43 5.81
CA ASP A 123 -0.13 19.41 6.45
C ASP A 123 1.01 19.41 5.40
N ALA A 124 1.92 20.38 5.49
CA ALA A 124 3.06 20.52 4.59
C ALA A 124 4.08 19.37 4.68
N GLU A 125 4.27 18.79 5.86
CA GLU A 125 5.17 17.65 6.06
C GLU A 125 4.63 16.39 5.39
N VAL A 126 3.31 16.19 5.43
CA VAL A 126 2.64 15.09 4.72
C VAL A 126 2.83 15.26 3.21
N ARG A 127 2.61 16.47 2.67
CA ARG A 127 2.87 16.76 1.24
C ARG A 127 4.32 16.48 0.86
N ALA A 128 5.28 16.93 1.67
CA ALA A 128 6.71 16.69 1.42
C ALA A 128 7.07 15.20 1.48
N THR A 129 6.45 14.45 2.39
CA THR A 129 6.66 13.00 2.54
C THR A 129 6.08 12.22 1.37
N ALA A 130 4.87 12.57 0.91
CA ALA A 130 4.25 12.00 -0.28
C ALA A 130 5.09 12.26 -1.54
N LYS A 131 5.58 13.49 -1.72
CA LYS A 131 6.49 13.83 -2.85
C LYS A 131 7.76 12.97 -2.84
N ARG A 132 8.37 12.76 -1.67
CA ARG A 132 9.55 11.88 -1.55
C ARG A 132 9.21 10.43 -1.87
N ALA A 133 8.08 9.91 -1.38
CA ALA A 133 7.63 8.56 -1.66
C ALA A 133 7.38 8.32 -3.16
N ILE A 134 6.80 9.29 -3.86
CA ILE A 134 6.62 9.26 -5.32
C ILE A 134 7.96 9.09 -6.03
N ASN A 135 8.96 9.90 -5.67
CA ASN A 135 10.30 9.82 -6.26
C ASN A 135 10.98 8.48 -5.95
N ASP A 136 10.80 7.95 -4.73
CA ASP A 136 11.36 6.67 -4.32
C ASP A 136 10.72 5.49 -5.05
N ILE A 137 9.44 5.56 -5.41
CA ILE A 137 8.76 4.50 -6.16
C ILE A 137 9.06 4.60 -7.66
N ARG A 138 9.09 5.83 -8.22
CA ARG A 138 9.25 6.09 -9.66
C ARG A 138 10.71 5.95 -10.11
N ARG A 139 11.20 4.72 -10.15
CA ARG A 139 12.54 4.37 -10.64
C ARG A 139 12.57 3.00 -11.31
N GLY A 140 13.68 2.66 -11.97
CA GLY A 140 13.88 1.35 -12.61
C GLY A 140 12.71 0.96 -13.52
N VAL A 141 12.23 -0.28 -13.39
CA VAL A 141 11.12 -0.83 -14.19
C VAL A 141 9.83 -0.02 -14.10
N VAL A 142 9.57 0.66 -12.97
CA VAL A 142 8.37 1.48 -12.78
C VAL A 142 8.45 2.78 -13.60
N ALA A 143 9.66 3.28 -13.86
CA ALA A 143 9.88 4.50 -14.64
C ALA A 143 9.95 4.23 -16.16
N VAL A 144 10.45 3.05 -16.57
CA VAL A 144 10.63 2.70 -17.99
C VAL A 144 9.29 2.45 -18.69
N ASP A 145 8.33 1.88 -17.98
CA ASP A 145 7.03 1.50 -18.55
C ASP A 145 6.01 2.68 -18.47
N ALA A 146 6.46 3.90 -18.16
CA ALA A 146 5.62 5.12 -18.15
C ALA A 146 5.66 5.91 -19.47
N GLY A 147 6.19 5.29 -20.53
CA GLY A 147 6.31 5.84 -21.89
C GLY A 147 5.32 5.24 -22.86
#